data_AF-A0A535GHQ1-F1
#
_entry.id   AF-A0A535GHQ1-F1
#
_cell.length_a   1.000
_cell.length_b   1.000
_cell.length_c   1.000
_cell.angle_alpha   90.00
_cell.angle_beta   90.00
_cell.angle_gamma   90.00
#
_symmetry.space_group_name_H-M   'P 1'
#
loop_
_entity.id
_entity.type
_entity.pdbx_description
1 polymer ?
#
loop_
_entity_poly.entity_id
_entity_poly.type
_entity_poly.pdbx_seq_one_letter_code
_entity_poly.pdbx_strand_id
1 'polypeptide(L)'
;MPTFTRAQADALLPKARPLLEDLQRRVATYRRRPTDPVAREIEALLREVAELGIEVKDPERGLIDFRSKMRGREVYLCWKLDDGDRVAFWH
;
A
#
# COMPACT_ATOMS: atom_id res chain seq x y z
N MET A 1 -10.52 -11.88 -5.70
CA MET A 1 -9.97 -10.69 -5.04
C MET A 1 -10.82 -9.49 -5.40
N PRO A 2 -11.11 -8.57 -4.47
CA PRO A 2 -11.97 -7.42 -4.74
C PRO A 2 -11.34 -6.51 -5.80
N THR A 3 -12.17 -5.90 -6.64
CA THR A 3 -11.76 -4.83 -7.56
C THR A 3 -12.30 -3.51 -7.04
N PHE A 4 -11.43 -2.51 -6.90
CA PHE A 4 -11.76 -1.21 -6.36
C PHE A 4 -12.17 -0.25 -7.46
N THR A 5 -13.21 0.55 -7.23
CA THR A 5 -13.37 1.84 -7.90
C THR A 5 -12.41 2.86 -7.32
N ARG A 6 -12.13 3.97 -8.02
CA ARG A 6 -11.30 5.06 -7.48
C ARG A 6 -11.84 5.59 -6.16
N ALA A 7 -13.17 5.79 -6.05
CA ALA A 7 -13.78 6.25 -4.81
C ALA A 7 -13.59 5.28 -3.63
N GLN A 8 -13.62 3.97 -3.88
CA GLN A 8 -13.33 2.97 -2.85
C GLN A 8 -11.85 2.97 -2.45
N ALA A 9 -10.94 3.14 -3.41
CA ALA A 9 -9.51 3.27 -3.12
C ALA A 9 -9.24 4.52 -2.28
N ASP A 10 -9.80 5.68 -2.65
CA ASP A 10 -9.69 6.93 -1.90
C ASP A 10 -10.21 6.77 -0.46
N ALA A 11 -11.34 6.07 -0.27
CA ALA A 11 -11.92 5.82 1.04
C ALA A 11 -11.05 4.91 1.94
N LEU A 12 -10.14 4.13 1.37
CA LEU A 12 -9.19 3.31 2.12
C LEU A 12 -7.92 4.07 2.52
N LEU A 13 -7.58 5.17 1.84
CA LEU A 13 -6.35 5.92 2.11
C LEU A 13 -6.21 6.39 3.57
N PRO A 14 -7.25 6.90 4.25
CA PRO A 14 -7.13 7.29 5.66
C PRO A 14 -6.77 6.13 6.60
N LYS A 15 -7.19 4.90 6.26
CA LYS A 15 -6.84 3.69 7.02
C LYS A 15 -5.47 3.15 6.62
N ALA A 16 -5.12 3.20 5.33
CA ALA A 16 -3.87 2.67 4.80
C ALA A 16 -2.66 3.54 5.16
N ARG A 17 -2.81 4.88 5.15
CA ARG A 17 -1.73 5.83 5.41
C ARG A 17 -0.93 5.53 6.69
N PRO A 18 -1.52 5.40 7.89
CA PRO A 18 -0.74 5.12 9.10
C PRO A 18 0.00 3.77 9.05
N LEU A 19 -0.58 2.75 8.40
CA LEU A 19 0.06 1.44 8.22
C LEU A 19 1.29 1.54 7.29
N LEU A 20 1.15 2.29 6.19
CA LEU A 20 2.23 2.49 5.22
C LEU A 20 3.36 3.36 5.78
N GLU A 21 3.04 4.39 6.55
CA GLU A 21 4.05 5.18 7.27
C GLU A 21 4.83 4.32 8.26
N ASP A 22 4.15 3.43 8.99
CA ASP A 22 4.82 2.50 9.91
C ASP A 22 5.68 1.48 9.18
N LEU A 23 5.16 0.92 8.09
CA LEU A 23 5.89 0.00 7.22
C LEU A 23 7.16 0.66 6.67
N GLN A 24 7.06 1.89 6.16
CA GLN A 24 8.20 2.66 5.64
C GLN A 24 9.27 2.88 6.72
N ARG A 25 8.88 3.27 7.94
CA ARG A 25 9.82 3.44 9.07
C ARG A 25 10.52 2.14 9.44
N ARG A 26 9.79 1.02 9.49
CA ARG A 26 10.36 -0.28 9.85
C ARG A 26 11.27 -0.84 8.76
N VAL A 27 10.91 -0.67 7.49
CA VAL A 27 11.79 -1.03 6.36
C VAL A 27 13.08 -0.20 6.36
N ALA A 28 12.99 1.11 6.63
CA ALA A 28 14.18 1.95 6.79
C ALA A 28 15.08 1.49 7.94
N THR A 29 14.48 1.06 9.06
CA THR A 29 15.20 0.49 10.20
C THR A 29 15.87 -0.84 9.84
N TYR A 30 15.13 -1.75 9.20
CA TYR A 30 15.62 -3.06 8.76
C TYR A 30 16.80 -2.92 7.80
N ARG A 31 16.76 -1.97 6.86
CA ARG A 31 17.89 -1.69 5.96
C ARG A 31 19.17 -1.34 6.68
N ARG A 32 19.08 -0.54 7.75
CA ARG A 32 20.25 -0.14 8.55
C ARG A 32 20.74 -1.28 9.44
N ARG A 33 19.81 -2.06 9.99
CA ARG A 33 20.10 -3.16 10.89
C ARG A 33 19.10 -4.31 10.68
N PRO A 34 19.43 -5.26 9.79
CA PRO A 34 18.56 -6.40 9.52
C PRO A 34 18.51 -7.30 10.75
N THR A 35 17.33 -7.42 11.37
CA THR A 35 17.11 -8.33 12.51
C THR A 35 15.78 -9.05 12.35
N ASP A 36 15.72 -10.29 12.82
CA ASP A 36 14.51 -11.13 12.72
C ASP A 36 13.26 -10.50 13.36
N PRO A 37 13.33 -9.81 14.53
CA PRO A 37 12.16 -9.16 15.10
C PRO A 37 11.55 -8.11 14.15
N VAL A 38 12.40 -7.27 13.54
CA VAL A 38 11.94 -6.22 12.62
C VAL A 38 11.38 -6.82 11.33
N ALA A 39 11.97 -7.92 10.82
CA ALA A 39 11.43 -8.63 9.66
C ALA A 39 10.01 -9.14 9.92
N ARG A 40 9.77 -9.78 11.07
CA ARG A 40 8.43 -10.29 11.44
C ARG A 40 7.39 -9.18 11.57
N GLU A 41 7.80 -8.04 12.09
CA GLU A 41 6.95 -6.86 12.19
C GLU A 41 6.57 -6.29 10.82
N ILE A 42 7.53 -6.21 9.89
CA ILE A 42 7.29 -5.83 8.50
C ILE A 42 6.30 -6.80 7.85
N GLU A 43 6.49 -8.10 8.02
CA GLU A 43 5.56 -9.11 7.48
C GLU A 43 4.15 -8.98 8.06
N ALA A 44 4.02 -8.65 9.35
CA ALA A 44 2.72 -8.43 9.98
C ALA A 44 1.99 -7.22 9.36
N LEU A 45 2.70 -6.10 9.16
CA LEU A 45 2.14 -4.91 8.49
C LEU A 45 1.77 -5.18 7.03
N LEU A 46 2.62 -5.90 6.30
CA LEU A 46 2.33 -6.29 4.91
C LEU A 46 1.06 -7.13 4.83
N ARG A 47 0.84 -8.06 5.77
CA ARG A 47 -0.39 -8.85 5.87
C ARG A 47 -1.60 -7.96 6.16
N GLU A 48 -1.50 -7.04 7.12
CA GLU A 48 -2.59 -6.12 7.46
C GLU A 48 -3.02 -5.24 6.27
N VAL A 49 -2.04 -4.72 5.51
CA VAL A 49 -2.31 -3.96 4.29
C VAL A 49 -2.94 -4.86 3.21
N ALA A 50 -2.46 -6.09 3.04
CA ALA A 50 -3.01 -7.05 2.08
C ALA A 50 -4.46 -7.47 2.43
N GLU A 51 -4.82 -7.54 3.71
CA GLU A 51 -6.19 -7.81 4.17
C GLU A 51 -7.17 -6.69 3.77
N LEU A 52 -6.68 -5.47 3.55
CA LEU A 52 -7.47 -4.37 2.96
C LEU A 52 -7.65 -4.51 1.44
N GLY A 53 -7.05 -5.54 0.81
CA GLY A 53 -7.02 -5.74 -0.64
C GLY A 53 -6.00 -4.85 -1.36
N ILE A 54 -5.06 -4.25 -0.62
CA ILE A 54 -4.04 -3.33 -1.12
C ILE A 54 -2.77 -4.12 -1.44
N GLU A 55 -2.18 -3.87 -2.61
CA GLU A 55 -0.92 -4.49 -3.01
C GLU A 55 0.24 -3.50 -2.78
N VAL A 56 1.13 -3.78 -1.81
CA VAL A 56 2.34 -2.97 -1.60
C VAL A 56 3.34 -3.27 -2.71
N LYS A 57 3.73 -2.25 -3.48
CA LYS A 57 4.68 -2.35 -4.60
C LYS A 57 6.08 -1.91 -4.23
N ASP A 58 6.18 -0.83 -3.46
CA ASP A 58 7.46 -0.33 -2.95
C ASP A 58 7.23 0.23 -1.53
N PRO A 59 7.55 -0.55 -0.48
CA PRO A 59 7.32 -0.14 0.90
C PRO A 59 8.23 1.02 1.34
N GLU A 60 9.33 1.29 0.65
CA GLU A 60 10.23 2.39 0.99
C GLU A 60 9.71 3.73 0.49
N ARG A 61 8.99 3.70 -0.62
CA ARG A 61 8.33 4.87 -1.20
C ARG A 61 6.87 4.99 -0.76
N GLY A 62 6.37 4.01 0.00
CA GLY A 62 4.95 3.91 0.35
C GLY A 62 4.05 3.75 -0.88
N LEU A 63 4.57 3.11 -1.94
CA LEU A 63 3.85 2.86 -3.19
C LEU A 63 2.94 1.65 -3.04
N ILE A 64 1.66 1.85 -3.31
CA ILE A 64 0.65 0.81 -3.31
C ILE A 64 -0.18 0.84 -4.58
N ASP A 65 -0.74 -0.32 -4.90
CA ASP A 65 -1.72 -0.47 -5.96
C ASP A 65 -3.04 -1.04 -5.44
N PHE A 66 -4.13 -0.57 -6.03
CA PHE A 66 -5.46 -1.13 -5.88
C PHE A 66 -5.86 -1.78 -7.20
N ARG A 67 -6.13 -3.09 -7.17
CA ARG A 67 -6.62 -3.81 -8.34
C ARG A 67 -8.00 -3.29 -8.72
N SER A 68 -8.22 -2.93 -9.99
CA SER A 68 -9.43 -2.25 -10.46
C SER A 68 -9.85 -2.74 -11.84
N LYS A 69 -11.02 -2.28 -12.30
CA LYS A 69 -11.53 -2.54 -13.65
C LYS A 69 -11.96 -1.24 -14.30
N MET A 70 -11.44 -0.97 -15.49
CA MET A 70 -11.83 0.18 -16.31
C MET A 70 -12.21 -0.31 -17.71
N ARG A 71 -13.45 0.00 -18.14
CA ARG A 71 -14.01 -0.43 -19.44
C ARG A 71 -13.84 -1.94 -19.70
N GLY A 72 -14.06 -2.75 -18.66
CA GLY A 72 -13.96 -4.22 -18.73
C GLY A 72 -12.52 -4.77 -18.70
N ARG A 73 -11.49 -3.93 -18.65
CA ARG A 73 -10.09 -4.33 -18.55
C ARG A 73 -9.60 -4.17 -17.11
N GLU A 74 -8.79 -5.11 -16.64
CA GLU A 74 -8.10 -4.97 -15.36
C GLU A 74 -7.01 -3.90 -15.47
N VAL A 75 -6.97 -3.02 -14.48
CA VAL A 75 -5.97 -1.96 -14.32
C VAL A 75 -5.59 -1.87 -12.84
N TYR A 76 -4.47 -1.24 -12.53
CA TYR A 76 -4.07 -0.96 -11.15
C TYR A 76 -4.13 0.54 -10.91
N LEU A 77 -4.89 0.96 -9.89
CA LEU A 77 -4.87 2.33 -9.43
C LEU A 77 -3.69 2.51 -8.49
N CYS A 78 -2.82 3.46 -8.80
CA CYS A 78 -1.51 3.58 -8.17
C CYS A 78 -1.43 4.85 -7.31
N TRP A 79 -0.94 4.73 -6.09
CA TRP A 79 -0.80 5.83 -5.14
C TRP A 79 0.44 5.68 -4.25
N LYS A 80 1.07 6.81 -3.91
CA LYS A 80 2.17 6.88 -2.94
C LYS A 80 1.79 7.76 -1.76
N LEU A 81 2.44 7.53 -0.61
CA LEU A 81 2.30 8.36 0.60
C LEU A 81 2.35 9.88 0.34
N ASP A 82 3.15 10.30 -0.63
CA ASP A 82 3.37 11.71 -1.01
C ASP A 82 2.34 12.25 -2.03
N ASP A 83 1.46 11.41 -2.61
CA ASP A 83 0.49 11.80 -3.65
C ASP A 83 -0.81 12.45 -3.08
N GLY A 84 -0.83 12.78 -1.78
CA GLY A 84 -1.98 13.43 -1.13
C GLY A 84 -3.12 12.48 -0.77
N ASP A 85 -4.37 12.97 -0.79
CA ASP A 85 -5.53 12.22 -0.25
C ASP A 85 -6.37 11.51 -1.31
N ARG A 86 -5.91 11.46 -2.57
CA ARG A 86 -6.66 10.86 -3.67
C ARG A 86 -5.74 10.12 -4.63
N VAL A 87 -6.20 8.98 -5.12
CA VAL A 87 -5.52 8.22 -6.17
C VAL A 87 -5.62 8.97 -7.49
N ALA A 88 -4.49 9.36 -8.07
CA ALA A 88 -4.44 10.16 -9.30
C ALA A 88 -4.01 9.35 -10.54
N PHE A 89 -3.29 8.24 -10.34
CA PHE A 89 -2.67 7.49 -11.43
C PHE A 89 -3.24 6.07 -11.55
N TRP A 90 -3.07 5.46 -12.72
CA TRP A 90 -3.36 4.06 -12.98
C TRP A 90 -2.45 3.54 -14.09
N HIS A 91 -2.21 2.23 -14.13
CA HIS A 91 -1.44 1.55 -15.18
C HIS A 91 -2.03 0.18 -15.53
#